data_AF-Q3Z3B5-F1
#
_entry.id   AF-Q3Z3B5-F1
#
_cell.length_a   1.000
_cell.length_b   1.000
_cell.length_c   1.000
_cell.angle_alpha   90.00
_cell.angle_beta   90.00
_cell.angle_gamma   90.00
#
_symmetry.space_group_name_H-M   'P 1'
#
loop_
_entity.id
_entity.type
_entity.pdbx_description
1 polymer ?
#
loop_
_entity_poly.entity_id
_entity_poly.type
_entity_poly.pdbx_seq_one_letter_code
_entity_poly.pdbx_strand_id
1 'polypeptide(L)'
;MIKHIIIAERAHQESLVKQKRIAQVWNHKTQLARELKKPMGKQAPGWLELSEDGSYYIVDEDKASLVNIIYDKRLSGMSMFAICKWLNEQGYLTINQRKVRISKTKKPDGNWSALSVKHILTSRSVLGYLPAKISTEDRKTVLREEIEGFYPQIVTDSKFYAVQQLLEETGKGKTSSGEHWLYVNILKGLIRCKCGLVMTPTGIRKPVYQGTYRCNGNKESRCSYGTVSRKLLDTQLCSRLFSKLSQLHDEATDTAKLDELQRRLNTVDGELEKLTETLIQLPNITQIQEALRVKQEEKDELIVQLSREKARVKSVSSLDLSGLDMESVEGRTEAQIIIKRLVKEIVVSGNEKLVDIYLHNGNMIRGFPLDGKDDHTLTLEEATDEMQSLDDMLIFGEPVTRIYPAGDMEEVDA
;
A
#
# COMPACT_ATOMS: atom_id res chain seq x y z
N MET A 1 -42.34 21.09 32.45
CA MET A 1 -41.55 19.95 31.94
C MET A 1 -42.00 19.51 30.54
N ILE A 2 -43.28 19.17 30.32
CA ILE A 2 -43.83 18.71 29.02
C ILE A 2 -43.60 19.72 27.86
N LYS A 3 -43.77 21.02 28.10
CA LYS A 3 -43.55 22.07 27.08
C LYS A 3 -42.13 22.09 26.53
N HIS A 4 -41.11 21.79 27.35
CA HIS A 4 -39.72 21.74 26.90
C HIS A 4 -39.44 20.50 26.06
N ILE A 5 -40.06 19.37 26.37
CA ILE A 5 -39.93 18.13 25.58
C ILE A 5 -40.56 18.32 24.19
N ILE A 6 -41.73 18.96 24.10
CA ILE A 6 -42.38 19.25 22.81
C ILE A 6 -41.55 20.21 21.96
N ILE A 7 -40.93 21.24 22.57
CA ILE A 7 -40.05 22.17 21.86
C ILE A 7 -38.77 21.46 21.38
N ALA A 8 -38.20 20.59 22.20
CA ALA A 8 -37.02 19.79 21.84
C ALA A 8 -37.33 18.82 20.69
N GLU A 9 -38.48 18.14 20.72
CA GLU A 9 -38.91 17.25 19.64
C GLU A 9 -39.13 18.02 18.34
N ARG A 10 -39.78 19.18 18.39
CA ARG A 10 -39.96 20.03 17.20
C ARG A 10 -38.62 20.50 16.63
N ALA A 11 -37.68 20.92 17.48
CA ALA A 11 -36.34 21.30 17.04
C ALA A 11 -35.57 20.12 16.41
N HIS A 12 -35.79 18.90 16.93
CA HIS A 12 -35.24 17.67 16.37
C HIS A 12 -35.84 17.37 14.98
N GLN A 13 -37.17 17.42 14.85
CA GLN A 13 -37.86 17.22 13.58
C GLN A 13 -37.45 18.25 12.52
N GLU A 14 -37.35 19.53 12.88
CA GLU A 14 -36.88 20.58 11.98
C GLU A 14 -35.42 20.34 11.53
N SER A 15 -34.57 19.82 12.42
CA SER A 15 -33.20 19.42 12.10
C SER A 15 -33.16 18.23 11.13
N LEU A 16 -33.97 17.19 11.34
CA LEU A 16 -34.08 16.03 10.45
C LEU A 16 -34.58 16.43 9.06
N VAL A 17 -35.60 17.29 8.98
CA VAL A 17 -36.12 17.80 7.70
C VAL A 17 -35.05 18.58 6.94
N LYS A 18 -34.27 19.42 7.64
CA LYS A 18 -33.16 20.16 7.04
C LYS A 18 -32.07 19.22 6.51
N GLN A 19 -31.70 18.20 7.29
CA GLN A 19 -30.76 17.17 6.86
C GLN A 19 -31.25 16.44 5.60
N LYS A 20 -32.53 16.02 5.57
CA LYS A 20 -33.15 15.36 4.42
C LYS A 20 -33.14 16.23 3.16
N ARG A 21 -33.49 17.53 3.28
CA ARG A 21 -33.45 18.47 2.14
C ARG A 21 -32.03 18.67 1.62
N ILE A 22 -31.05 18.80 2.51
CA ILE A 22 -29.64 18.93 2.12
C ILE A 22 -29.19 17.66 1.38
N ALA A 23 -29.53 16.47 1.88
CA ALA A 23 -29.22 15.21 1.22
C ALA A 23 -29.84 15.14 -0.18
N GLN A 24 -31.11 15.51 -0.34
CA GLN A 24 -31.78 15.56 -1.64
C GLN A 24 -31.08 16.50 -2.63
N VAL A 25 -30.66 17.69 -2.19
CA VAL A 25 -29.90 18.63 -3.03
C VAL A 25 -28.57 18.04 -3.46
N TRP A 26 -27.85 17.36 -2.56
CA TRP A 26 -26.57 16.72 -2.90
C TRP A 26 -26.75 15.53 -3.84
N ASN A 27 -27.82 14.75 -3.68
CA ASN A 27 -28.14 13.65 -4.58
C ASN A 27 -28.46 14.16 -5.99
N HIS A 28 -29.30 15.19 -6.10
CA HIS A 28 -29.60 15.83 -7.37
C HIS A 28 -28.33 16.40 -8.04
N LYS A 29 -27.47 17.10 -7.29
CA LYS A 29 -26.18 17.58 -7.81
C LYS A 29 -25.27 16.44 -8.26
N THR A 30 -25.28 15.32 -7.54
CA THR A 30 -24.48 14.13 -7.88
C THR A 30 -24.98 13.52 -9.18
N GLN A 31 -26.30 13.45 -9.38
CA GLN A 31 -26.90 12.96 -10.61
C GLN A 31 -26.52 13.86 -11.80
N LEU A 32 -26.66 15.18 -11.66
CA LEU A 32 -26.21 16.14 -12.69
C LEU A 32 -24.70 16.06 -12.98
N ALA A 33 -23.89 15.77 -11.96
CA ALA A 33 -22.46 15.55 -12.13
C ALA A 33 -22.14 14.25 -12.86
N ARG A 34 -22.95 13.19 -12.70
CA ARG A 34 -22.80 11.92 -13.42
C ARG A 34 -23.18 12.08 -14.89
N GLU A 35 -24.37 12.62 -15.14
CA GLU A 35 -25.00 12.67 -16.46
C GLU A 35 -24.45 13.80 -17.34
N LEU A 36 -24.33 15.01 -16.79
CA LEU A 36 -24.01 16.23 -17.55
C LEU A 36 -22.63 16.80 -17.21
N LYS A 37 -21.86 16.13 -16.34
CA LYS A 37 -20.56 16.60 -15.82
C LYS A 37 -20.59 18.02 -15.24
N LYS A 38 -21.76 18.46 -14.77
CA LYS A 38 -21.92 19.82 -14.23
C LYS A 38 -21.15 19.98 -12.91
N PRO A 39 -20.41 21.09 -12.72
CA PRO A 39 -19.74 21.39 -11.47
C PRO A 39 -20.69 21.37 -10.27
N MET A 40 -20.32 20.61 -9.22
CA MET A 40 -21.13 20.51 -8.00
C MET A 40 -21.03 21.77 -7.10
N GLY A 41 -19.98 22.59 -7.30
CA GLY A 41 -19.78 23.87 -6.62
C GLY A 41 -18.36 24.43 -6.81
N LYS A 42 -18.02 25.46 -6.03
CA LYS A 42 -16.70 26.13 -6.10
C LYS A 42 -15.54 25.32 -5.50
N GLN A 43 -15.83 24.18 -4.86
CA GLN A 43 -14.80 23.35 -4.25
C GLN A 43 -14.24 22.36 -5.27
N ALA A 44 -13.16 22.76 -5.95
CA ALA A 44 -12.39 21.94 -6.86
C ALA A 44 -10.95 21.70 -6.35
N PRO A 45 -10.20 20.75 -6.94
CA PRO A 45 -8.75 20.70 -6.88
C PRO A 45 -8.10 22.06 -7.17
N GLY A 46 -6.96 22.37 -6.55
CA GLY A 46 -6.39 23.72 -6.61
C GLY A 46 -5.82 24.16 -7.97
N TRP A 47 -5.66 23.23 -8.92
CA TRP A 47 -5.31 23.51 -10.32
C TRP A 47 -6.54 23.71 -11.22
N LEU A 48 -7.75 23.71 -10.64
CA LEU A 48 -9.00 23.92 -11.37
C LEU A 48 -9.71 25.16 -10.85
N GLU A 49 -10.19 25.96 -11.79
CA GLU A 49 -11.03 27.12 -11.54
C GLU A 49 -12.42 26.89 -12.10
N LEU A 50 -13.45 27.42 -11.44
CA LEU A 50 -14.81 27.32 -11.94
C LEU A 50 -15.03 28.42 -12.98
N SER A 51 -15.60 28.10 -14.14
CA SER A 51 -15.97 29.10 -15.14
C SER A 51 -16.88 30.18 -14.53
N GLU A 52 -16.87 31.39 -15.09
CA GLU A 52 -17.71 32.49 -14.60
C GLU A 52 -19.20 32.10 -14.59
N ASP A 53 -19.64 31.36 -15.61
CA ASP A 53 -21.00 30.84 -15.77
C ASP A 53 -21.32 29.64 -14.85
N GLY A 54 -20.33 29.11 -14.13
CA GLY A 54 -20.47 27.94 -13.25
C GLY A 54 -20.74 26.61 -13.97
N SER A 55 -20.58 26.57 -15.29
CA SER A 55 -20.94 25.46 -16.17
C SER A 55 -19.86 24.38 -16.30
N TYR A 56 -18.57 24.72 -16.19
CA TYR A 56 -17.45 23.77 -16.31
C TYR A 56 -16.24 24.21 -15.49
N TYR A 57 -15.26 23.31 -15.35
CA TYR A 57 -13.96 23.63 -14.72
C TYR A 57 -12.91 23.94 -15.79
N ILE A 58 -12.17 25.01 -15.58
CA ILE A 58 -11.04 25.47 -16.39
C ILE A 58 -9.75 25.04 -15.69
N VAL A 59 -8.78 24.53 -16.46
CA VAL A 59 -7.46 24.15 -15.94
C VAL A 59 -6.57 25.38 -15.87
N ASP A 60 -5.96 25.59 -14.71
CA ASP A 60 -4.83 26.51 -14.56
C ASP A 60 -3.56 25.76 -15.01
N GLU A 61 -3.09 26.07 -16.21
CA GLU A 61 -1.99 25.37 -16.86
C GLU A 61 -0.67 25.47 -16.09
N ASP A 62 -0.41 26.59 -15.41
CA ASP A 62 0.80 26.77 -14.61
C ASP A 62 0.80 25.83 -13.41
N LYS A 63 -0.35 25.73 -12.72
CA LYS A 63 -0.51 24.79 -11.59
C LYS A 63 -0.55 23.34 -12.06
N ALA A 64 -1.15 23.04 -13.20
CA ALA A 64 -1.17 21.70 -13.78
C ALA A 64 0.22 21.24 -14.22
N SER A 65 1.02 22.13 -14.80
CA SER A 65 2.43 21.91 -15.12
C SER A 65 3.24 21.60 -13.86
N LEU A 66 3.02 22.35 -12.76
CA LEU A 66 3.67 22.07 -11.48
C LEU A 66 3.30 20.69 -10.92
N VAL A 67 2.04 20.26 -11.04
CA VAL A 67 1.64 18.88 -10.68
C VAL A 67 2.41 17.87 -11.51
N ASN A 68 2.52 18.07 -12.82
CA ASN A 68 3.29 17.18 -13.69
C ASN A 68 4.75 17.07 -13.28
N ILE A 69 5.39 18.20 -12.98
CA ILE A 69 6.77 18.25 -12.46
C ILE A 69 6.88 17.42 -11.17
N ILE A 70 5.92 17.51 -10.25
CA ILE A 70 5.92 16.72 -9.02
C ILE A 70 5.88 15.22 -9.32
N TYR A 71 5.08 14.79 -10.30
CA TYR A 71 5.07 13.39 -10.76
C TYR A 71 6.43 12.99 -11.37
N ASP A 72 7.01 13.82 -12.23
CA ASP A 72 8.32 13.53 -12.84
C ASP A 72 9.44 13.43 -11.81
N LYS A 73 9.47 14.33 -10.83
CA LYS A 73 10.45 14.28 -9.73
C LYS A 73 10.27 13.03 -8.86
N ARG A 74 9.03 12.56 -8.69
CA ARG A 74 8.78 11.31 -7.97
C ARG A 74 9.26 10.10 -8.75
N LEU A 75 9.03 10.07 -10.06
CA LEU A 75 9.52 9.03 -10.96
C LEU A 75 11.04 9.03 -11.08
N SER A 76 11.69 10.19 -10.98
CA SER A 76 13.15 10.30 -10.92
C SER A 76 13.76 9.82 -9.59
N GLY A 77 12.96 9.21 -8.70
CA GLY A 77 13.43 8.62 -7.45
C GLY A 77 13.45 9.55 -6.23
N MET A 78 13.02 10.82 -6.35
CA MET A 78 13.01 11.71 -5.18
C MET A 78 11.95 11.28 -4.16
N SER A 79 12.30 11.42 -2.87
CA SER A 79 11.35 11.21 -1.77
C SER A 79 10.36 12.38 -1.68
N MET A 80 9.18 12.15 -1.11
CA MET A 80 8.19 13.23 -0.89
C MET A 80 8.76 14.40 -0.08
N PHE A 81 9.66 14.12 0.88
CA PHE A 81 10.35 15.15 1.66
C PHE A 81 11.35 15.93 0.81
N ALA A 82 12.11 15.25 -0.06
CA ALA A 82 13.04 15.90 -0.98
C ALA A 82 12.30 16.77 -2.00
N ILE A 83 11.19 16.28 -2.57
CA ILE A 83 10.32 17.06 -3.46
C ILE A 83 9.79 18.30 -2.75
N CYS A 84 9.28 18.13 -1.52
CA CYS A 84 8.78 19.23 -0.71
C CYS A 84 9.87 20.28 -0.42
N LYS A 85 11.08 19.85 -0.06
CA LYS A 85 12.22 20.74 0.17
C LYS A 85 12.59 21.49 -1.12
N TRP A 86 12.70 20.77 -2.23
CA TRP A 86 12.98 21.34 -3.55
C TRP A 86 11.93 22.39 -3.96
N LEU A 87 10.64 22.09 -3.81
CA LEU A 87 9.57 23.03 -4.13
C LEU A 87 9.67 24.33 -3.32
N ASN A 88 9.97 24.23 -2.03
CA ASN A 88 10.15 25.38 -1.14
C ASN A 88 11.41 26.17 -1.49
N GLU A 89 12.52 25.52 -1.82
CA GLU A 89 13.78 26.16 -2.22
C GLU A 89 13.67 26.90 -3.55
N GLN A 90 12.91 26.36 -4.50
CA GLN A 90 12.62 27.02 -5.78
C GLN A 90 11.58 28.16 -5.65
N GLY A 91 10.97 28.33 -4.49
CA GLY A 91 9.96 29.38 -4.25
C GLY A 91 8.60 29.10 -4.88
N TYR A 92 8.28 27.84 -5.24
CA TYR A 92 6.97 27.50 -5.77
C TYR A 92 5.89 27.65 -4.70
N LEU A 93 4.86 28.43 -5.02
CA LEU A 93 3.68 28.54 -4.15
C LEU A 93 2.89 27.23 -4.14
N THR A 94 2.23 26.95 -3.03
CA THR A 94 1.34 25.78 -2.92
C THR A 94 0.13 25.92 -3.83
N ILE A 95 -0.32 24.79 -4.41
CA ILE A 95 -1.45 24.77 -5.36
C ILE A 95 -2.77 25.23 -4.71
N ASN A 96 -3.00 24.84 -3.45
CA ASN A 96 -4.17 25.27 -2.70
C ASN A 96 -3.92 26.61 -2.00
N GLN A 97 -3.88 27.72 -2.75
CA GLN A 97 -3.85 29.08 -2.19
C GLN A 97 -5.23 29.51 -1.64
N ARG A 98 -6.05 28.59 -1.16
CA ARG A 98 -7.30 29.02 -0.51
C ARG A 98 -6.93 29.90 0.66
N LYS A 99 -7.55 31.09 0.73
CA LYS A 99 -7.64 31.89 1.94
C LYS A 99 -8.27 31.00 3.02
N VAL A 100 -7.47 30.16 3.66
CA VAL A 100 -7.84 29.46 4.89
C VAL A 100 -8.36 30.58 5.77
N ARG A 101 -9.60 30.43 6.28
CA ARG A 101 -10.19 31.37 7.23
C ARG A 101 -9.09 31.84 8.14
N ILE A 102 -8.77 33.13 8.06
CA ILE A 102 -7.72 33.74 8.85
C ILE A 102 -8.11 33.47 10.30
N SER A 103 -7.51 32.42 10.88
CA SER A 103 -7.29 32.42 12.30
C SER A 103 -6.53 33.71 12.55
N LYS A 104 -7.08 34.61 13.37
CA LYS A 104 -6.45 35.90 13.71
C LYS A 104 -5.02 35.73 14.26
N THR A 105 -4.59 34.50 14.55
CA THR A 105 -3.32 34.19 15.21
C THR A 105 -2.30 33.44 14.35
N LYS A 106 -2.60 32.99 13.12
CA LYS A 106 -1.59 32.33 12.27
C LYS A 106 -1.89 32.40 10.78
N LYS A 107 -1.01 33.07 10.01
CA LYS A 107 -0.94 32.88 8.56
C LYS A 107 -0.39 31.46 8.31
N PRO A 108 -0.98 30.64 7.42
CA PRO A 108 -0.28 29.47 6.91
C PRO A 108 0.88 29.98 6.04
N ASP A 109 2.11 29.53 6.31
CA ASP A 109 3.34 30.04 5.68
C ASP A 109 3.48 29.71 4.18
N GLY A 110 2.41 29.32 3.48
CA GLY A 110 2.41 29.06 2.03
C GLY A 110 3.28 27.89 1.56
N ASN A 111 4.06 27.30 2.46
CA ASN A 111 5.06 26.27 2.18
C ASN A 111 4.44 24.90 1.90
N TRP A 112 5.10 24.15 1.04
CA TRP A 112 4.82 22.75 0.77
C TRP A 112 5.10 21.90 2.01
N SER A 113 4.29 20.85 2.16
CA SER A 113 4.48 19.78 3.14
C SER A 113 4.52 18.42 2.44
N ALA A 114 5.21 17.43 3.03
CA ALA A 114 5.21 16.07 2.50
C ALA A 114 3.79 15.48 2.38
N LEU A 115 2.86 15.87 3.28
CA LEU A 115 1.46 15.45 3.21
C LEU A 115 0.74 16.07 2.00
N SER A 116 0.98 17.34 1.69
CA SER A 116 0.40 17.98 0.49
C SER A 116 0.90 17.33 -0.81
N VAL A 117 2.19 17.00 -0.89
CA VAL A 117 2.77 16.26 -2.03
C VAL A 117 2.14 14.88 -2.12
N LYS A 118 2.02 14.16 -0.99
CA LYS A 118 1.35 12.84 -0.95
C LYS A 118 -0.08 12.92 -1.49
N HIS A 119 -0.87 13.91 -1.04
CA HIS A 119 -2.26 14.05 -1.48
C HIS A 119 -2.39 14.25 -2.99
N ILE A 120 -1.50 15.04 -3.60
CA ILE A 120 -1.47 15.23 -5.06
C ILE A 120 -1.14 13.90 -5.74
N LEU A 121 -0.06 13.23 -5.31
CA LEU A 121 0.38 11.97 -5.91
C LEU A 121 -0.65 10.85 -5.80
N THR A 122 -1.50 10.85 -4.77
CA THR A 122 -2.53 9.81 -4.56
C THR A 122 -3.93 10.18 -5.08
N SER A 123 -4.16 11.44 -5.49
CA SER A 123 -5.51 11.87 -5.87
C SER A 123 -5.87 11.41 -7.27
N ARG A 124 -6.94 10.62 -7.40
CA ARG A 124 -7.51 10.23 -8.71
C ARG A 124 -8.10 11.42 -9.49
N SER A 125 -8.21 12.60 -8.87
CA SER A 125 -8.65 13.83 -9.56
C SER A 125 -7.70 14.26 -10.69
N VAL A 126 -6.42 13.87 -10.65
CA VAL A 126 -5.47 14.17 -11.74
C VAL A 126 -5.75 13.38 -13.02
N LEU A 127 -6.43 12.23 -12.88
CA LEU A 127 -6.90 11.38 -13.97
C LEU A 127 -8.29 11.81 -14.49
N GLY A 128 -8.87 12.87 -13.93
CA GLY A 128 -10.19 13.35 -14.33
C GLY A 128 -11.36 12.79 -13.51
N TYR A 129 -11.10 12.04 -12.44
CA TYR A 129 -12.16 11.47 -11.61
C TYR A 129 -12.62 12.44 -10.51
N LEU A 130 -13.93 12.51 -10.23
CA LEU A 130 -14.42 13.06 -8.98
C LEU A 130 -14.28 11.97 -7.90
N PRO A 131 -13.41 12.14 -6.90
CA PRO A 131 -13.18 11.10 -5.90
C PRO A 131 -14.48 10.75 -5.14
N ALA A 132 -14.58 9.50 -4.71
CA ALA A 132 -15.67 9.05 -3.87
C ALA A 132 -15.78 9.91 -2.60
N LYS A 133 -17.01 10.21 -2.17
CA LYS A 133 -17.26 10.87 -0.89
C LYS A 133 -17.47 9.81 0.15
N ILE A 134 -16.57 9.73 1.13
CA ILE A 134 -16.68 8.83 2.28
C ILE A 134 -17.23 9.63 3.47
N SER A 135 -18.05 8.99 4.29
CA SER A 135 -18.58 9.59 5.52
C SER A 135 -17.43 9.96 6.47
N THR A 136 -17.51 11.15 7.04
CA THR A 136 -16.50 11.63 7.98
C THR A 136 -16.65 11.02 9.37
N GLU A 137 -17.83 10.49 9.70
CA GLU A 137 -18.13 9.92 11.02
C GLU A 137 -17.52 8.52 11.18
N ASP A 138 -17.72 7.64 10.21
CA ASP A 138 -17.26 6.25 10.26
C ASP A 138 -16.03 5.97 9.38
N ARG A 139 -15.71 6.89 8.44
CA ARG A 139 -14.65 6.73 7.42
C ARG A 139 -14.73 5.45 6.60
N LYS A 140 -15.90 4.81 6.56
CA LYS A 140 -16.15 3.53 5.88
C LYS A 140 -17.31 3.62 4.91
N THR A 141 -18.37 4.36 5.26
CA THR A 141 -19.55 4.45 4.41
C THR A 141 -19.28 5.33 3.21
N VAL A 142 -19.44 4.77 2.00
CA VAL A 142 -19.37 5.52 0.75
C VAL A 142 -20.69 6.26 0.55
N LEU A 143 -20.67 7.58 0.69
CA LEU A 143 -21.83 8.47 0.47
C LEU A 143 -22.04 8.79 -1.01
N ARG A 144 -20.98 8.71 -1.81
CA ARG A 144 -21.01 8.90 -3.25
C ARG A 144 -19.84 8.14 -3.85
N GLU A 145 -20.11 7.36 -4.89
CA GLU A 145 -19.07 6.66 -5.65
C GLU A 145 -18.20 7.64 -6.45
N GLU A 146 -17.11 7.13 -6.99
CA GLU A 146 -16.26 7.87 -7.89
C GLU A 146 -17.01 8.17 -9.22
N ILE A 147 -16.77 9.34 -9.81
CA ILE A 147 -17.34 9.71 -11.12
C ILE A 147 -16.20 9.95 -12.10
N GLU A 148 -16.10 9.11 -13.13
CA GLU A 148 -15.12 9.24 -14.20
C GLU A 148 -15.40 10.45 -15.11
N GLY A 149 -14.34 11.04 -15.69
CA GLY A 149 -14.44 12.12 -16.68
C GLY A 149 -15.14 13.38 -16.17
N PHE A 150 -15.05 13.66 -14.88
CA PHE A 150 -15.65 14.84 -14.24
C PHE A 150 -14.72 16.06 -14.26
N TYR A 151 -13.42 15.82 -14.10
CA TYR A 151 -12.39 16.86 -14.22
C TYR A 151 -11.58 16.66 -15.51
N PRO A 152 -10.98 17.73 -16.05
CA PRO A 152 -9.96 17.58 -17.09
C PRO A 152 -8.78 16.75 -16.56
N GLN A 153 -8.34 15.78 -17.36
CA GLN A 153 -7.15 14.99 -17.05
C GLN A 153 -5.90 15.84 -17.23
N ILE A 154 -5.03 15.89 -16.21
CA ILE A 154 -3.76 16.63 -16.24
C ILE A 154 -2.55 15.69 -16.21
N VAL A 155 -2.72 14.43 -15.81
CA VAL A 155 -1.67 13.42 -15.74
C VAL A 155 -2.15 12.16 -16.47
N THR A 156 -1.29 11.57 -17.29
CA THR A 156 -1.57 10.31 -17.99
C THR A 156 -1.68 9.13 -17.02
N ASP A 157 -2.54 8.17 -17.32
CA ASP A 157 -2.74 6.94 -16.54
C ASP A 157 -1.43 6.21 -16.24
N SER A 158 -0.58 6.01 -17.26
CA SER A 158 0.71 5.34 -17.12
C SER A 158 1.60 5.98 -16.03
N LYS A 159 1.73 7.31 -16.06
CA LYS A 159 2.49 8.11 -15.09
C LYS A 159 1.90 8.00 -13.68
N PHE A 160 0.57 8.00 -13.56
CA PHE A 160 -0.11 7.85 -12.28
C PHE A 160 0.12 6.48 -11.65
N TYR A 161 -0.11 5.40 -12.41
CA TYR A 161 0.05 4.03 -11.92
C TYR A 161 1.50 3.69 -11.62
N ALA A 162 2.47 4.16 -12.41
CA ALA A 162 3.89 4.02 -12.11
C ALA A 162 4.25 4.66 -10.75
N VAL A 163 3.70 5.85 -10.45
CA VAL A 163 3.88 6.47 -9.14
C VAL A 163 3.17 5.70 -8.03
N GLN A 164 1.95 5.18 -8.24
CA GLN A 164 1.27 4.36 -7.22
C GLN A 164 2.10 3.13 -6.86
N GLN A 165 2.64 2.43 -7.85
CA GLN A 165 3.53 1.29 -7.62
C GLN A 165 4.73 1.68 -6.75
N LEU A 166 5.41 2.80 -7.08
CA LEU A 166 6.51 3.31 -6.26
C LEU A 166 6.07 3.66 -4.83
N LEU A 167 4.85 4.18 -4.65
CA LEU A 167 4.30 4.51 -3.33
C LEU A 167 4.01 3.26 -2.50
N GLU A 168 3.48 2.21 -3.09
CA GLU A 168 3.23 0.92 -2.43
C GLU A 168 4.53 0.23 -2.02
N GLU A 169 5.53 0.23 -2.91
CA GLU A 169 6.86 -0.32 -2.65
C GLU A 169 7.59 0.47 -1.55
N THR A 170 7.47 1.80 -1.56
CA THR A 170 8.12 2.69 -0.58
C THR A 170 7.35 2.74 0.74
N GLY A 171 6.02 2.54 0.73
CA GLY A 171 5.12 2.62 1.88
C GLY A 171 5.40 1.60 2.98
N LYS A 172 6.17 0.54 2.67
CA LYS A 172 6.60 -0.50 3.61
C LYS A 172 7.73 -0.07 4.57
N GLY A 173 8.12 1.21 4.59
CA GLY A 173 8.94 1.77 5.68
C GLY A 173 9.59 3.14 5.39
N LYS A 174 9.97 3.87 6.45
CA LYS A 174 10.71 5.15 6.33
C LYS A 174 12.00 4.95 5.51
N THR A 175 12.21 5.73 4.45
CA THR A 175 13.53 5.85 3.83
C THR A 175 14.44 6.62 4.77
N SER A 176 15.64 6.09 4.97
CA SER A 176 16.64 6.72 5.80
C SER A 176 17.26 7.87 5.03
N SER A 177 17.18 9.09 5.56
CA SER A 177 17.72 10.29 4.92
C SER A 177 19.15 10.53 5.41
N GLY A 178 20.13 10.18 4.58
CA GLY A 178 21.53 10.58 4.77
C GLY A 178 22.46 10.00 3.71
N GLU A 179 23.53 10.71 3.40
CA GLU A 179 24.47 10.42 2.29
C GLU A 179 25.38 9.21 2.52
N HIS A 180 25.39 8.65 3.73
CA HIS A 180 26.28 7.54 4.07
C HIS A 180 25.61 6.20 3.84
N TRP A 181 26.35 5.23 3.29
CA TRP A 181 25.89 3.87 2.96
C TRP A 181 25.11 3.18 4.10
N LEU A 182 25.52 3.38 5.36
CA LEU A 182 24.83 2.85 6.54
C LEU A 182 23.35 3.26 6.65
N TYR A 183 22.93 4.37 6.04
CA TYR A 183 21.52 4.75 6.04
C TYR A 183 20.68 3.85 5.12
N VAL A 184 21.28 3.25 4.08
CA VAL A 184 20.62 2.22 3.28
C VAL A 184 20.53 0.94 4.13
N ASN A 185 19.32 0.62 4.57
CA ASN A 185 19.03 -0.63 5.26
C ASN A 185 18.71 -1.72 4.23
N ILE A 186 19.67 -2.63 4.02
CA ILE A 186 19.58 -3.77 3.11
C ILE A 186 18.38 -4.68 3.40
N LEU A 187 18.00 -4.84 4.67
CA LEU A 187 16.94 -5.73 5.12
C LEU A 187 15.61 -4.98 5.42
N LYS A 188 15.49 -3.74 4.93
CA LYS A 188 14.30 -2.90 5.17
C LYS A 188 13.04 -3.56 4.62
N GLY A 189 12.07 -3.78 5.51
CA GLY A 189 10.76 -4.35 5.17
C GLY A 189 10.75 -5.89 5.09
N LEU A 190 11.89 -6.53 5.38
CA LEU A 190 12.01 -8.00 5.40
C LEU A 190 12.11 -8.57 6.82
N ILE A 191 12.64 -7.81 7.79
CA ILE A 191 12.90 -8.32 9.14
C ILE A 191 11.67 -8.20 10.04
N ARG A 192 11.29 -9.32 10.65
CA ARG A 192 10.38 -9.40 11.80
C ARG A 192 11.04 -10.09 12.97
N CYS A 193 10.51 -9.78 14.14
CA CYS A 193 10.83 -10.51 15.36
C CYS A 193 10.02 -11.81 15.39
N LYS A 194 10.51 -12.85 16.08
CA LYS A 194 9.75 -14.08 16.38
C LYS A 194 8.37 -13.83 17.02
N CYS A 195 8.16 -12.68 17.65
CA CYS A 195 6.84 -12.25 18.13
C CYS A 195 5.89 -11.68 17.04
N GLY A 196 6.25 -11.76 15.75
CA GLY A 196 5.46 -11.27 14.61
C GLY A 196 5.55 -9.76 14.34
N LEU A 197 6.10 -8.97 15.25
CA LEU A 197 6.25 -7.52 15.08
C LEU A 197 7.49 -7.16 14.26
N VAL A 198 7.38 -6.08 13.48
CA VAL A 198 8.48 -5.56 12.66
C VAL A 198 9.64 -5.09 13.55
N MET A 199 10.87 -5.40 13.14
CA MET A 199 12.07 -4.85 13.75
C MET A 199 12.54 -3.61 13.00
N THR A 200 12.84 -2.55 13.74
CA THR A 200 13.35 -1.30 13.17
C THR A 200 14.79 -1.07 13.59
N PRO A 201 15.67 -0.59 12.68
CA PRO A 201 17.03 -0.23 13.06
C PRO A 201 17.01 0.98 13.99
N THR A 202 17.84 0.94 15.03
CA THR A 202 18.09 2.08 15.91
C THR A 202 19.03 3.09 15.24
N GLY A 203 19.20 4.26 15.87
CA GLY A 203 20.04 5.33 15.35
C GLY A 203 21.50 4.90 15.18
N ILE A 204 22.14 5.44 14.14
CA ILE A 204 23.52 5.13 13.75
C ILE A 204 24.41 6.23 14.35
N ARG A 205 25.51 5.86 15.01
CA ARG A 205 26.55 6.81 15.45
C ARG A 205 27.85 6.48 14.73
N LYS A 206 28.13 7.24 13.68
CA LYS A 206 29.31 7.05 12.84
C LYS A 206 30.60 7.33 13.63
N PRO A 207 31.72 6.64 13.34
CA PRO A 207 31.88 5.47 12.45
C PRO A 207 31.70 4.11 13.17
N VAL A 208 31.59 4.13 14.51
CA VAL A 208 31.76 2.93 15.35
C VAL A 208 30.47 2.13 15.54
N TYR A 209 29.32 2.80 15.57
CA TYR A 209 28.04 2.16 15.92
C TYR A 209 27.07 2.15 14.74
N GLN A 210 26.87 0.97 14.15
CA GLN A 210 25.98 0.74 13.02
C GLN A 210 24.50 0.57 13.42
N GLY A 211 24.18 0.65 14.71
CA GLY A 211 22.83 0.43 15.24
C GLY A 211 22.53 -1.04 15.58
N THR A 212 21.35 -1.25 16.12
CA THR A 212 20.76 -2.55 16.44
C THR A 212 19.37 -2.64 15.82
N TYR A 213 18.96 -3.81 15.35
CA TYR A 213 17.55 -4.04 15.05
C TYR A 213 16.81 -4.28 16.35
N ARG A 214 15.75 -3.51 16.58
CA ARG A 214 14.92 -3.57 17.78
C ARG A 214 13.48 -3.87 17.38
N CYS A 215 12.87 -4.85 18.03
CA CYS A 215 11.44 -5.11 17.88
C CYS A 215 10.62 -3.89 18.34
N ASN A 216 9.59 -3.52 17.58
CA ASN A 216 8.70 -2.40 17.94
C ASN A 216 7.99 -2.63 19.29
N GLY A 217 7.65 -3.88 19.63
CA GLY A 217 7.04 -4.26 20.91
C GLY A 217 7.99 -4.14 22.12
N ASN A 218 9.30 -3.97 21.90
CA ASN A 218 10.27 -3.87 22.99
C ASN A 218 10.13 -2.56 23.80
N LYS A 219 9.69 -1.46 23.18
CA LYS A 219 9.47 -0.19 23.90
C LYS A 219 8.34 -0.27 24.94
N GLU A 220 7.38 -1.16 24.69
CA GLU A 220 6.21 -1.37 25.54
C GLU A 220 6.38 -2.63 26.42
N SER A 221 7.59 -3.21 26.48
CA SER A 221 7.89 -4.46 27.18
C SER A 221 7.01 -5.65 26.76
N ARG A 222 6.48 -5.63 25.53
CA ARG A 222 5.60 -6.67 24.96
C ARG A 222 6.35 -7.76 24.20
N CYS A 223 7.68 -7.70 24.17
CA CYS A 223 8.52 -8.63 23.41
C CYS A 223 9.67 -9.16 24.28
N SER A 224 9.75 -10.48 24.41
CA SER A 224 10.82 -11.17 25.15
C SER A 224 12.05 -11.47 24.30
N TYR A 225 11.94 -11.50 22.97
CA TYR A 225 13.00 -11.95 22.04
C TYR A 225 14.10 -10.91 21.75
N GLY A 226 14.05 -9.74 22.38
CA GLY A 226 15.20 -8.83 22.49
C GLY A 226 15.59 -8.03 21.24
N THR A 227 16.90 -7.77 21.11
CA THR A 227 17.50 -6.94 20.06
C THR A 227 18.73 -7.59 19.48
N VAL A 228 19.01 -7.37 18.19
CA VAL A 228 20.19 -7.93 17.53
C VAL A 228 21.09 -6.82 16.96
N SER A 229 22.41 -7.02 16.96
CA SER A 229 23.36 -6.10 16.35
C SER A 229 23.17 -6.06 14.84
N ARG A 230 23.02 -4.85 14.27
CA ARG A 230 22.85 -4.69 12.83
C ARG A 230 24.08 -5.16 12.07
N LYS A 231 25.28 -4.79 12.55
CA LYS A 231 26.54 -5.21 11.93
C LYS A 231 26.65 -6.74 11.86
N LEU A 232 26.31 -7.41 12.97
CA LEU A 232 26.37 -8.87 13.04
C LEU A 232 25.38 -9.51 12.06
N LEU A 233 24.11 -9.10 12.11
CA LEU A 233 23.06 -9.66 11.25
C LEU A 233 23.37 -9.43 9.75
N ASP A 234 23.67 -8.18 9.39
CA ASP A 234 23.95 -7.80 7.99
C ASP A 234 25.18 -8.57 7.47
N THR A 235 26.25 -8.67 8.25
CA THR A 235 27.48 -9.38 7.82
C THR A 235 27.24 -10.88 7.66
N GLN A 236 26.64 -11.54 8.66
CA GLN A 236 26.45 -13.00 8.64
C GLN A 236 25.51 -13.44 7.51
N LEU A 237 24.41 -12.71 7.30
CA LEU A 237 23.50 -13.02 6.20
C LEU A 237 24.15 -12.77 4.84
N CYS A 238 24.87 -11.66 4.66
CA CYS A 238 25.50 -11.37 3.37
C CYS A 238 26.64 -12.35 3.04
N SER A 239 27.53 -12.63 4.00
CA SER A 239 28.72 -13.41 3.73
C SER A 239 28.47 -14.92 3.66
N ARG A 240 27.52 -15.45 4.45
CA ARG A 240 27.30 -16.90 4.56
C ARG A 240 26.07 -17.40 3.81
N LEU A 241 25.04 -16.56 3.68
CA LEU A 241 23.77 -16.97 3.10
C LEU A 241 23.57 -16.38 1.71
N PHE A 242 23.59 -15.05 1.57
CA PHE A 242 23.33 -14.40 0.28
C PHE A 242 24.38 -14.76 -0.78
N SER A 243 25.63 -14.98 -0.38
CA SER A 243 26.71 -15.49 -1.26
C SER A 243 26.43 -16.89 -1.83
N LYS A 244 25.61 -17.71 -1.15
CA LYS A 244 25.27 -19.09 -1.55
C LYS A 244 23.83 -19.21 -2.06
N LEU A 245 23.02 -18.17 -1.92
CA LEU A 245 21.60 -18.18 -2.30
C LEU A 245 21.39 -18.27 -3.80
N SER A 246 22.36 -17.84 -4.62
CA SER A 246 22.36 -18.10 -6.07
C SER A 246 22.40 -19.60 -6.40
N GLN A 247 23.00 -20.43 -5.53
CA GLN A 247 23.06 -21.88 -5.69
C GLN A 247 21.79 -22.58 -5.16
N LEU A 248 21.02 -21.90 -4.32
CA LEU A 248 19.73 -22.37 -3.79
C LEU A 248 18.53 -21.85 -4.59
N HIS A 249 18.78 -21.01 -5.60
CA HIS A 249 17.75 -20.59 -6.53
C HIS A 249 17.43 -21.76 -7.46
N ASP A 250 16.32 -22.42 -7.18
CA ASP A 250 15.79 -23.46 -8.05
C ASP A 250 14.83 -22.84 -9.06
N GLU A 251 15.32 -22.66 -10.29
CA GLU A 251 14.52 -22.20 -11.43
C GLU A 251 13.30 -23.12 -11.66
N ALA A 252 13.42 -24.42 -11.37
CA ALA A 252 12.33 -25.38 -11.54
C ALA A 252 11.16 -25.07 -10.61
N THR A 253 11.41 -24.80 -9.33
CA THR A 253 10.37 -24.40 -8.36
C THR A 253 9.68 -23.09 -8.75
N ASP A 254 10.44 -22.10 -9.23
CA ASP A 254 9.87 -20.82 -9.69
C ASP A 254 9.00 -20.99 -10.95
N THR A 255 9.40 -21.87 -11.89
CA THR A 255 8.56 -22.22 -13.04
C THR A 255 7.31 -22.99 -12.65
N ALA A 256 7.39 -23.94 -11.71
CA ALA A 256 6.24 -24.69 -11.23
C ALA A 256 5.18 -23.80 -10.58
N LYS A 257 5.61 -22.78 -9.81
CA LYS A 257 4.71 -21.79 -9.22
C LYS A 257 4.03 -20.90 -10.28
N LEU A 258 4.76 -20.51 -11.33
CA LEU A 258 4.18 -19.79 -12.46
C LEU A 258 3.16 -20.64 -13.22
N ASP A 259 3.45 -21.92 -13.42
CA ASP A 259 2.55 -22.86 -14.09
C ASP A 259 1.30 -23.15 -13.25
N GLU A 260 1.41 -23.21 -11.93
CA GLU A 260 0.25 -23.34 -11.03
C GLU A 260 -0.65 -22.10 -11.07
N LEU A 261 -0.08 -20.89 -10.99
CA LEU A 261 -0.86 -19.66 -11.13
C LEU A 261 -1.52 -19.55 -12.51
N GLN A 262 -0.83 -19.97 -13.56
CA GLN A 262 -1.40 -20.02 -14.91
C GLN A 262 -2.54 -21.05 -15.02
N ARG A 263 -2.41 -22.21 -14.37
CA ARG A 263 -3.48 -23.23 -14.30
C ARG A 263 -4.71 -22.70 -13.56
N ARG A 264 -4.53 -22.06 -12.40
CA ARG A 264 -5.63 -21.41 -11.66
C ARG A 264 -6.34 -20.36 -12.50
N LEU A 265 -5.58 -19.52 -13.19
CA LEU A 265 -6.14 -18.51 -14.10
C LEU A 265 -6.99 -19.14 -15.21
N ASN A 266 -6.48 -20.19 -15.86
CA ASN A 266 -7.21 -20.90 -16.91
C ASN A 266 -8.50 -21.56 -16.37
N THR A 267 -8.49 -22.07 -15.13
CA THR A 267 -9.69 -22.62 -14.48
C THR A 267 -10.75 -21.55 -14.26
N VAL A 268 -10.36 -20.39 -13.69
CA VAL A 268 -11.27 -19.26 -13.47
C VAL A 268 -11.80 -18.71 -14.79
N ASP A 269 -10.96 -18.65 -15.83
CA ASP A 269 -11.39 -18.28 -17.19
C ASP A 269 -12.45 -19.24 -17.74
N GLY A 270 -12.24 -20.55 -17.60
CA GLY A 270 -13.23 -21.55 -18.02
C GLY A 270 -14.54 -21.50 -17.21
N GLU A 271 -14.49 -21.13 -15.93
CA GLU A 271 -15.69 -20.88 -15.11
C GLU A 271 -16.44 -19.63 -15.58
N LEU A 272 -15.71 -18.54 -15.88
CA LEU A 272 -16.28 -17.30 -16.40
C LEU A 272 -16.94 -17.49 -17.76
N GLU A 273 -16.33 -18.27 -18.66
CA GLU A 273 -16.93 -18.61 -19.97
C GLU A 273 -18.28 -19.32 -19.78
N LYS A 274 -18.34 -20.34 -18.91
CA LYS A 274 -19.59 -21.07 -18.61
C LYS A 274 -20.66 -20.17 -17.98
N LEU A 275 -20.26 -19.29 -17.05
CA LEU A 275 -21.18 -18.33 -16.42
C LEU A 275 -21.72 -17.31 -17.43
N THR A 276 -20.87 -16.87 -18.36
CA THR A 276 -21.24 -15.94 -19.44
C THR A 276 -22.21 -16.60 -20.42
N GLU A 277 -21.96 -17.85 -20.83
CA GLU A 277 -22.88 -18.64 -21.66
C GLU A 277 -24.25 -18.83 -20.97
N THR A 278 -24.25 -19.14 -19.68
CA THR A 278 -25.49 -19.31 -18.90
C THR A 278 -26.27 -18.00 -18.78
N LEU A 279 -25.57 -16.87 -18.65
CA LEU A 279 -26.19 -15.54 -18.61
C LEU A 279 -26.85 -15.16 -19.95
N ILE A 280 -26.25 -15.55 -21.08
CA ILE A 280 -26.84 -15.34 -22.42
C ILE A 280 -28.16 -16.13 -22.53
N GLN A 281 -28.22 -17.34 -21.95
CA GLN A 281 -29.43 -18.17 -21.97
C GLN A 281 -30.50 -17.70 -20.97
N LEU A 282 -30.10 -17.12 -19.82
CA LEU A 282 -30.99 -16.70 -18.74
C LEU A 282 -30.64 -15.28 -18.23
N PRO A 283 -31.09 -14.21 -18.90
CA PRO A 283 -30.58 -12.85 -18.69
C PRO A 283 -30.92 -12.20 -17.34
N ASN A 284 -31.94 -12.69 -16.64
CA ASN A 284 -32.55 -12.01 -15.48
C ASN A 284 -32.20 -12.63 -14.11
N ILE A 285 -31.18 -13.49 -14.04
CA ILE A 285 -30.78 -14.10 -12.77
C ILE A 285 -29.68 -13.24 -12.12
N THR A 286 -30.07 -12.45 -11.11
CA THR A 286 -29.17 -11.57 -10.35
C THR A 286 -28.02 -12.31 -9.67
N GLN A 287 -28.23 -13.57 -9.28
CA GLN A 287 -27.20 -14.43 -8.67
C GLN A 287 -26.06 -14.75 -9.65
N ILE A 288 -26.36 -14.90 -10.94
CA ILE A 288 -25.34 -15.17 -11.97
C ILE A 288 -24.52 -13.91 -12.23
N GLN A 289 -25.16 -12.74 -12.27
CA GLN A 289 -24.46 -11.46 -12.43
C GLN A 289 -23.49 -11.19 -11.28
N GLU A 290 -23.89 -11.48 -10.03
CA GLU A 290 -23.02 -11.32 -8.87
C GLU A 290 -21.88 -12.35 -8.86
N ALA A 291 -22.16 -13.61 -9.18
CA ALA A 291 -21.12 -14.64 -9.31
C ALA A 291 -20.09 -14.29 -10.39
N LEU A 292 -20.54 -13.75 -11.53
CA LEU A 292 -19.68 -13.27 -12.61
C LEU A 292 -18.78 -12.12 -12.15
N ARG A 293 -19.34 -11.15 -11.40
CA ARG A 293 -18.58 -10.03 -10.85
C ARG A 293 -17.48 -10.50 -9.90
N VAL A 294 -17.80 -11.38 -8.96
CA VAL A 294 -16.84 -11.93 -7.99
C VAL A 294 -15.73 -12.71 -8.71
N LYS A 295 -16.08 -13.54 -9.70
CA LYS A 295 -15.11 -14.30 -10.47
C LYS A 295 -14.24 -13.42 -11.37
N GLN A 296 -14.78 -12.32 -11.88
CA GLN A 296 -14.01 -11.33 -12.64
C GLN A 296 -13.01 -10.60 -11.74
N GLU A 297 -13.40 -10.24 -10.51
CA GLU A 297 -12.48 -9.68 -9.51
C GLU A 297 -11.36 -10.69 -9.16
N GLU A 298 -11.69 -11.97 -8.95
CA GLU A 298 -10.72 -13.05 -8.70
C GLU A 298 -9.73 -13.21 -9.88
N LYS A 299 -10.21 -13.15 -11.12
CA LYS A 299 -9.38 -13.17 -12.33
C LYS A 299 -8.41 -12.00 -12.37
N ASP A 300 -8.90 -10.78 -12.13
CA ASP A 300 -8.08 -9.57 -12.17
C ASP A 300 -6.97 -9.63 -11.11
N GLU A 301 -7.27 -10.14 -9.91
CA GLU A 301 -6.27 -10.39 -8.87
C GLU A 301 -5.21 -11.42 -9.30
N LEU A 302 -5.63 -12.56 -9.87
CA LEU A 302 -4.72 -13.60 -10.36
C LEU A 302 -3.81 -13.08 -11.49
N ILE A 303 -4.33 -12.25 -12.41
CA ILE A 303 -3.53 -11.63 -13.48
C ILE A 303 -2.45 -10.72 -12.87
N VAL A 304 -2.81 -9.91 -11.88
CA VAL A 304 -1.85 -9.04 -11.19
C VAL A 304 -0.78 -9.88 -10.49
N GLN A 305 -1.16 -10.94 -9.77
CA GLN A 305 -0.22 -11.84 -9.10
C GLN A 305 0.74 -12.51 -10.09
N LEU A 306 0.20 -13.06 -11.18
CA LEU A 306 0.98 -13.71 -12.23
C LEU A 306 1.96 -12.74 -12.91
N SER A 307 1.51 -11.52 -13.23
CA SER A 307 2.38 -10.51 -13.83
C SER A 307 3.55 -10.14 -12.92
N ARG A 308 3.29 -10.07 -11.61
CA ARG A 308 4.28 -9.75 -10.58
C ARG A 308 5.30 -10.86 -10.40
N GLU A 309 4.85 -12.11 -10.32
CA GLU A 309 5.75 -13.27 -10.23
C GLU A 309 6.57 -13.44 -11.53
N LYS A 310 5.96 -13.25 -12.71
CA LYS A 310 6.70 -13.26 -13.99
C LYS A 310 7.79 -12.19 -14.03
N ALA A 311 7.47 -10.97 -13.58
CA ALA A 311 8.46 -9.88 -13.50
C ALA A 311 9.58 -10.20 -12.49
N ARG A 312 9.24 -10.83 -11.35
CA ARG A 312 10.22 -11.28 -10.36
C ARG A 312 11.18 -12.31 -10.96
N VAL A 313 10.66 -13.42 -11.50
CA VAL A 313 11.46 -14.54 -12.04
C VAL A 313 12.37 -14.07 -13.19
N LYS A 314 11.83 -13.28 -14.14
CA LYS A 314 12.63 -12.70 -15.24
C LYS A 314 13.79 -11.84 -14.75
N SER A 315 13.62 -11.16 -13.63
CA SER A 315 14.66 -10.32 -13.06
C SER A 315 15.70 -11.08 -12.25
N VAL A 316 15.38 -12.30 -11.78
CA VAL A 316 16.24 -13.11 -10.91
C VAL A 316 17.31 -13.87 -11.71
N SER A 317 16.96 -14.41 -12.88
CA SER A 317 17.89 -15.15 -13.77
C SER A 317 19.09 -14.32 -14.28
N SER A 318 19.09 -13.00 -14.05
CA SER A 318 20.14 -12.07 -14.49
C SER A 318 21.10 -11.60 -13.37
N LEU A 319 20.94 -12.09 -12.13
CA LEU A 319 21.61 -11.51 -10.96
C LEU A 319 22.77 -12.37 -10.46
N ASP A 320 23.99 -11.89 -10.65
CA ASP A 320 25.19 -12.40 -9.98
C ASP A 320 25.34 -11.75 -8.60
N LEU A 321 25.29 -12.58 -7.55
CA LEU A 321 25.38 -12.18 -6.14
C LEU A 321 26.81 -12.09 -5.62
N SER A 322 27.81 -12.53 -6.40
CA SER A 322 29.19 -12.69 -5.93
C SER A 322 29.98 -11.39 -5.80
N GLY A 323 29.48 -10.27 -6.36
CA GLY A 323 30.19 -8.99 -6.44
C GLY A 323 29.57 -7.80 -5.69
N LEU A 324 28.64 -8.03 -4.74
CA LEU A 324 27.93 -6.92 -4.08
C LEU A 324 28.82 -6.13 -3.10
N ASP A 325 29.05 -4.86 -3.41
CA ASP A 325 29.75 -3.92 -2.54
C ASP A 325 28.85 -3.51 -1.35
N MET A 326 29.24 -3.96 -0.15
CA MET A 326 28.57 -3.68 1.11
C MET A 326 29.19 -2.51 1.85
N GLU A 327 29.87 -1.59 1.17
CA GLU A 327 30.43 -0.35 1.74
C GLU A 327 30.11 0.90 0.91
N SER A 328 29.41 0.78 -0.22
CA SER A 328 28.83 1.90 -0.97
C SER A 328 27.31 2.03 -0.81
N VAL A 329 26.78 3.20 -1.17
CA VAL A 329 25.33 3.47 -1.22
C VAL A 329 24.68 2.70 -2.38
N GLU A 330 25.35 2.71 -3.54
CA GLU A 330 24.92 2.05 -4.77
C GLU A 330 24.88 0.53 -4.57
N GLY A 331 25.99 -0.07 -4.14
CA GLY A 331 26.08 -1.52 -3.90
C GLY A 331 25.10 -2.02 -2.83
N ARG A 332 24.85 -1.23 -1.76
CA ARG A 332 23.78 -1.58 -0.80
C ARG A 332 22.38 -1.49 -1.36
N THR A 333 22.13 -0.55 -2.27
CA THR A 333 20.82 -0.39 -2.90
C THR A 333 20.56 -1.55 -3.85
N GLU A 334 21.58 -1.96 -4.61
CA GLU A 334 21.54 -3.17 -5.44
C GLU A 334 21.33 -4.42 -4.60
N ALA A 335 22.12 -4.61 -3.54
CA ALA A 335 21.96 -5.74 -2.61
C ALA A 335 20.53 -5.79 -2.04
N GLN A 336 19.99 -4.64 -1.63
CA GLN A 336 18.62 -4.56 -1.13
C GLN A 336 17.58 -5.02 -2.16
N ILE A 337 17.72 -4.60 -3.42
CA ILE A 337 16.80 -4.97 -4.50
C ILE A 337 16.85 -6.48 -4.72
N ILE A 338 18.05 -7.05 -4.77
CA ILE A 338 18.26 -8.47 -5.02
C ILE A 338 17.71 -9.30 -3.86
N ILE A 339 18.05 -8.95 -2.62
CA ILE A 339 17.58 -9.66 -1.42
C ILE A 339 16.05 -9.64 -1.37
N LYS A 340 15.39 -8.51 -1.69
CA LYS A 340 13.92 -8.43 -1.71
C LYS A 340 13.25 -9.29 -2.79
N ARG A 341 13.97 -9.59 -3.88
CA ARG A 341 13.47 -10.45 -4.97
C ARG A 341 13.56 -11.93 -4.61
N LEU A 342 14.52 -12.33 -3.78
CA LEU A 342 14.73 -13.71 -3.37
C LEU A 342 14.01 -14.04 -2.06
N VAL A 343 14.08 -13.13 -1.09
CA VAL A 343 13.58 -13.33 0.27
C VAL A 343 12.24 -12.66 0.45
N LYS A 344 11.26 -13.44 0.91
CA LYS A 344 9.93 -12.97 1.32
C LYS A 344 9.98 -12.33 2.70
N GLU A 345 10.59 -13.03 3.65
CA GLU A 345 10.60 -12.61 5.06
C GLU A 345 11.79 -13.20 5.84
N ILE A 346 12.27 -12.46 6.84
CA ILE A 346 13.34 -12.87 7.75
C ILE A 346 12.82 -12.72 9.18
N VAL A 347 12.64 -13.84 9.87
CA VAL A 347 12.20 -13.87 11.27
C VAL A 347 13.43 -14.03 12.16
N VAL A 348 13.60 -13.10 13.11
CA VAL A 348 14.77 -13.04 13.97
C VAL A 348 14.39 -13.26 15.42
N SER A 349 15.12 -14.15 16.07
CA SER A 349 15.10 -14.39 17.50
C SER A 349 16.33 -13.74 18.13
N GLY A 350 16.21 -12.52 18.66
CA GLY A 350 17.36 -11.73 19.13
C GLY A 350 18.11 -12.36 20.32
N ASN A 351 17.39 -12.99 21.27
CA ASN A 351 18.01 -13.64 22.43
C ASN A 351 18.72 -14.95 22.06
N GLU A 352 18.06 -15.77 21.25
CA GLU A 352 18.57 -17.07 20.78
C GLU A 352 19.60 -16.89 19.65
N LYS A 353 19.64 -15.69 19.05
CA LYS A 353 20.45 -15.34 17.88
C LYS A 353 20.28 -16.29 16.70
N LEU A 354 19.06 -16.79 16.55
CA LEU A 354 18.62 -17.62 15.43
C LEU A 354 17.81 -16.78 14.45
N VAL A 355 17.92 -17.12 13.18
CA VAL A 355 17.19 -16.49 12.09
C VAL A 355 16.53 -17.55 11.23
N ASP A 356 15.24 -17.37 10.97
CA ASP A 356 14.48 -18.16 10.02
C ASP A 356 14.19 -17.30 8.78
N ILE A 357 14.33 -17.88 7.60
CA ILE A 357 14.31 -17.15 6.34
C ILE A 357 13.34 -17.83 5.39
N TYR A 358 12.39 -17.05 4.91
CA TYR A 358 11.33 -17.47 4.02
C TYR A 358 11.62 -16.90 2.63
N LEU A 359 11.73 -17.76 1.64
CA LEU A 359 11.98 -17.39 0.25
C LEU A 359 10.67 -17.28 -0.53
N HIS A 360 10.66 -16.53 -1.64
CA HIS A 360 9.46 -16.37 -2.47
C HIS A 360 9.04 -17.65 -3.20
N ASN A 361 9.99 -18.57 -3.42
CA ASN A 361 9.73 -19.89 -4.00
C ASN A 361 9.08 -20.87 -3.00
N GLY A 362 8.87 -20.45 -1.74
CA GLY A 362 8.27 -21.25 -0.68
C GLY A 362 9.26 -22.02 0.19
N ASN A 363 10.52 -22.11 -0.24
CA ASN A 363 11.56 -22.76 0.56
C ASN A 363 11.85 -21.93 1.81
N MET A 364 12.18 -22.63 2.89
CA MET A 364 12.47 -22.02 4.17
C MET A 364 13.77 -22.56 4.74
N ILE A 365 14.60 -21.65 5.24
CA ILE A 365 15.82 -21.96 5.96
C ILE A 365 15.55 -21.68 7.42
N ARG A 366 15.44 -22.73 8.25
CA ARG A 366 15.22 -22.58 9.70
C ARG A 366 16.52 -22.68 10.47
N GLY A 367 16.58 -21.93 11.57
CA GLY A 367 17.62 -22.08 12.59
C GLY A 367 19.00 -21.57 12.20
N PHE A 368 19.10 -20.58 11.31
CA PHE A 368 20.39 -19.99 10.91
C PHE A 368 21.07 -19.29 12.10
N PRO A 369 22.25 -19.78 12.56
CA PRO A 369 22.90 -19.23 13.74
C PRO A 369 23.78 -18.02 13.39
N LEU A 370 23.57 -16.90 14.11
CA LEU A 370 24.36 -15.67 13.92
C LEU A 370 25.73 -15.70 14.60
N ASP A 371 25.96 -16.63 15.53
CA ASP A 371 27.18 -16.70 16.33
C ASP A 371 28.35 -17.44 15.66
N GLY A 372 28.15 -17.94 14.43
CA GLY A 372 29.21 -18.55 13.62
C GLY A 372 29.77 -19.87 14.16
N LYS A 373 29.18 -20.45 15.20
CA LYS A 373 29.49 -21.78 15.72
C LYS A 373 28.54 -22.78 15.08
N ASP A 374 29.05 -23.47 14.07
CA ASP A 374 28.52 -24.63 13.36
C ASP A 374 27.09 -24.54 12.81
N ASP A 375 26.98 -24.84 11.51
CA ASP A 375 25.73 -24.85 10.73
C ASP A 375 24.84 -26.07 11.02
N HIS A 376 25.08 -26.78 12.12
CA HIS A 376 24.42 -28.05 12.45
C HIS A 376 22.93 -27.94 12.76
N THR A 377 22.40 -26.72 12.96
CA THR A 377 20.96 -26.48 13.17
C THR A 377 20.23 -26.02 11.91
N LEU A 378 20.93 -25.90 10.77
CA LEU A 378 20.30 -25.47 9.52
C LEU A 378 19.49 -26.60 8.90
N THR A 379 18.17 -26.42 8.87
CA THR A 379 17.27 -27.25 8.09
C THR A 379 16.74 -26.46 6.91
N LEU A 380 16.97 -26.98 5.70
CA LEU A 380 16.28 -26.55 4.49
C LEU A 380 14.99 -27.34 4.41
N GLU A 381 13.86 -26.67 4.63
CA GLU A 381 12.54 -27.23 4.38
C GLU A 381 12.12 -26.79 2.98
N GLU A 382 12.08 -27.75 2.04
CA GLU A 382 11.55 -27.54 0.70
C GLU A 382 10.03 -27.39 0.76
N ALA A 383 9.48 -26.50 -0.05
CA ALA A 383 8.04 -26.26 -0.08
C ALA A 383 7.28 -27.52 -0.53
N THR A 384 6.42 -28.06 0.33
CA THR A 384 5.40 -29.05 -0.07
C THR A 384 4.09 -28.35 -0.45
N ASP A 385 3.29 -28.95 -1.33
CA ASP A 385 2.04 -28.40 -1.86
C ASP A 385 1.07 -27.92 -0.76
N GLU A 386 1.09 -28.53 0.42
CA GLU A 386 0.24 -28.19 1.56
C GLU A 386 0.67 -26.87 2.25
N MET A 387 1.96 -26.56 2.29
CA MET A 387 2.50 -25.34 2.94
C MET A 387 2.24 -24.08 2.10
N GLN A 388 2.20 -24.20 0.77
CA GLN A 388 1.80 -23.09 -0.11
C GLN A 388 0.35 -22.67 0.10
N SER A 389 -0.55 -23.62 0.39
CA SER A 389 -1.98 -23.34 0.62
C SER A 389 -2.26 -22.59 1.92
N LEU A 390 -1.50 -22.86 2.99
CA LEU A 390 -1.62 -22.20 4.29
C LEU A 390 -1.06 -20.76 4.25
N ASP A 391 0.01 -20.54 3.48
CA ASP A 391 0.62 -19.23 3.31
C ASP A 391 -0.27 -18.28 2.48
N ASP A 392 -0.96 -18.79 1.46
CA ASP A 392 -2.00 -18.05 0.72
C ASP A 392 -3.17 -17.67 1.65
N MET A 393 -3.59 -18.58 2.55
CA MET A 393 -4.67 -18.34 3.50
C MET A 393 -4.33 -17.31 4.59
N LEU A 394 -3.05 -17.13 4.92
CA LEU A 394 -2.55 -16.09 5.83
C LEU A 394 -2.30 -14.74 5.13
N ILE A 395 -2.23 -14.72 3.80
CA ILE A 395 -2.10 -13.51 2.97
C ILE A 395 -3.45 -12.80 2.79
N PHE A 396 -4.55 -13.55 2.74
CA PHE A 396 -5.89 -12.99 2.91
C PHE A 396 -6.15 -12.86 4.41
N GLY A 397 -6.20 -11.63 4.92
CA GLY A 397 -6.66 -11.39 6.28
C GLY A 397 -7.93 -12.20 6.56
N GLU A 398 -8.05 -12.72 7.79
CA GLU A 398 -9.23 -13.46 8.26
C GLU A 398 -10.52 -12.97 7.58
N PRO A 399 -11.42 -13.87 7.14
CA PRO A 399 -12.75 -13.44 6.74
C PRO A 399 -13.32 -12.64 7.91
N VAL A 400 -13.68 -11.39 7.62
CA VAL A 400 -14.37 -10.49 8.54
C VAL A 400 -15.35 -11.31 9.35
N THR A 401 -15.16 -11.35 10.67
CA THR A 401 -16.08 -12.00 11.60
C THR A 401 -17.49 -11.54 11.21
N ARG A 402 -18.31 -12.50 10.75
CA ARG A 402 -19.74 -12.26 10.53
C ARG A 402 -20.29 -11.76 11.85
N ILE A 403 -20.63 -10.48 11.92
CA ILE A 403 -21.40 -9.93 13.02
C ILE A 403 -22.80 -10.53 12.87
N TYR A 404 -23.08 -11.56 13.65
CA TYR A 404 -24.44 -12.02 13.85
C TYR A 404 -25.21 -10.91 14.61
N PRO A 405 -26.43 -10.55 14.20
CA PRO A 405 -27.25 -9.61 14.95
C PRO A 405 -27.51 -10.18 16.35
N ALA A 406 -27.43 -9.31 17.36
CA ALA A 406 -27.66 -9.67 18.76
C ALA A 406 -29.13 -10.02 19.00
N GLY A 407 -29.41 -11.31 19.02
CA GLY A 407 -30.66 -11.95 19.43
C GLY A 407 -30.45 -13.45 19.30
N ASP A 408 -30.90 -14.22 20.29
CA ASP A 408 -30.82 -15.69 20.38
C ASP A 408 -29.55 -16.23 21.06
N MET A 409 -29.34 -15.83 22.33
CA MET A 409 -28.90 -16.79 23.35
C MET A 409 -30.15 -17.46 23.92
N GLU A 410 -30.51 -18.62 23.38
CA GLU A 410 -31.32 -19.59 24.11
C GLU A 410 -30.40 -20.58 24.83
N GLU A 411 -30.85 -20.91 26.04
CA GLU A 411 -30.30 -21.83 27.02
C GLU A 411 -29.95 -23.20 26.41
N VAL A 412 -28.79 -23.76 26.78
CA VAL A 412 -28.72 -25.20 27.04
C VAL A 412 -27.75 -25.46 28.20
N ASP A 413 -28.33 -26.07 29.23
CA ASP A 413 -27.75 -26.50 30.51
C ASP A 413 -26.53 -27.43 30.39
N ALA A 414 -25.59 -27.29 31.33
CA ALA A 414 -25.30 -28.26 32.41
C ALA A 414 -24.02 -27.88 33.16
#